data_AF-A0A847DEU6-F1
#
_entry.id   AF-A0A847DEU6-F1
#
_cell.length_a   1.000
_cell.length_b   1.000
_cell.length_c   1.000
_cell.angle_alpha   90.00
_cell.angle_beta   90.00
_cell.angle_gamma   90.00
#
_symmetry.space_group_name_H-M   'P 1'
#
loop_
_entity.id
_entity.type
_entity.pdbx_description
1 polymer ?
#
loop_
_entity_poly.entity_id
_entity_poly.type
_entity_poly.pdbx_seq_one_letter_code
_entity_poly.pdbx_strand_id
1 'polypeptide(L)'
;MSERYIIMLGIPSLHPYRRHDRPLVTLALAVDKEGFPKRSKLLEGNISEPGTLEGMLNELLQSMDGEAGQKTIVIDAGIASEKNLEIIRQKGFKYNVVGKIWPDFP
;
A
#
# COMPACT_ATOMS: atom_id res chain seq x y z
N MET A 1 7.69 -12.75 -15.11
CA MET A 1 8.37 -12.02 -14.01
C MET A 1 7.29 -11.66 -13.02
N SER A 2 7.36 -12.15 -11.79
CA SER A 2 6.29 -11.99 -10.79
C SER A 2 6.46 -10.70 -9.99
N GLU A 3 5.39 -9.92 -9.86
CA GLU A 3 5.29 -8.78 -8.97
C GLU A 3 5.40 -9.24 -7.51
N ARG A 4 6.39 -8.72 -6.77
CA ARG A 4 6.72 -9.19 -5.42
C ARG A 4 6.40 -8.18 -4.33
N TYR A 5 6.48 -6.90 -4.65
CA TYR A 5 6.24 -5.83 -3.68
C TYR A 5 5.09 -4.92 -4.14
N ILE A 6 4.28 -4.50 -3.18
CA ILE A 6 3.21 -3.52 -3.36
C ILE A 6 3.53 -2.35 -2.44
N ILE A 7 3.87 -1.20 -3.01
CA ILE A 7 4.22 0.00 -2.27
C ILE A 7 3.00 0.90 -2.17
N MET A 8 2.59 1.24 -0.96
CA MET A 8 1.48 2.15 -0.66
C MET A 8 2.01 3.45 -0.04
N LEU A 9 1.93 4.53 -0.81
CA LEU A 9 2.39 5.85 -0.39
C LEU A 9 1.22 6.83 -0.27
N GLY A 10 1.14 7.51 0.88
CA GLY A 10 0.23 8.64 1.06
C GLY A 10 0.82 9.88 0.39
N ILE A 11 0.16 10.40 -0.64
CA ILE A 11 0.61 11.59 -1.36
C ILE A 11 -0.39 12.73 -1.08
N PRO A 12 0.03 13.85 -0.49
CA PRO A 12 -0.81 15.03 -0.40
C PRO A 12 -1.06 15.57 -1.81
N SER A 13 -2.30 15.92 -2.15
CA SER A 13 -2.64 16.41 -3.49
C SER A 13 -1.76 17.61 -3.89
N LEU A 14 -1.31 17.63 -5.15
CA LEU A 14 -0.31 18.57 -5.69
C LEU A 14 -0.82 20.01 -5.95
N HIS A 15 -1.68 20.57 -5.08
CA HIS A 15 -2.06 21.99 -5.18
C HIS A 15 -1.44 22.86 -4.07
N PRO A 16 -0.46 23.73 -4.39
CA PRO A 16 0.34 24.45 -3.39
C PRO A 16 -0.41 25.55 -2.61
N TYR A 17 -1.62 25.98 -3.01
CA TYR A 17 -2.19 27.27 -2.57
C TYR A 17 -3.46 27.23 -1.71
N ARG A 18 -4.04 26.06 -1.42
CA ARG A 18 -5.29 25.96 -0.66
C ARG A 18 -5.21 24.77 0.29
N ARG A 19 -5.15 25.07 1.59
CA ARG A 19 -4.79 24.10 2.66
C ARG A 19 -6.01 23.47 3.35
N HIS A 20 -7.23 23.76 2.90
CA HIS A 20 -8.47 23.28 3.54
C HIS A 20 -9.24 22.20 2.77
N ASP A 21 -8.77 21.87 1.56
CA ASP A 21 -9.50 21.13 0.53
C ASP A 21 -8.58 20.13 -0.21
N ARG A 22 -7.58 19.57 0.50
CA ARG A 22 -6.64 18.59 -0.05
C ARG A 22 -7.10 17.17 0.28
N PRO A 23 -7.84 16.48 -0.60
CA PRO A 23 -8.03 15.04 -0.44
C PRO A 23 -6.65 14.40 -0.44
N LEU A 24 -6.39 13.57 0.56
CA LEU A 24 -5.27 12.63 0.47
C LEU A 24 -5.53 11.75 -0.76
N VAL A 25 -4.47 11.22 -1.36
CA VAL A 25 -4.58 10.10 -2.29
C VAL A 25 -3.53 9.07 -1.89
N THR A 26 -3.84 7.79 -2.05
CA THR A 26 -2.84 6.74 -1.89
C THR A 26 -2.45 6.20 -3.25
N LEU A 27 -1.14 6.15 -3.51
CA LEU A 27 -0.60 5.46 -4.67
C LEU A 27 -0.22 4.03 -4.26
N ALA A 28 -0.86 3.04 -4.86
CA ALA A 28 -0.44 1.64 -4.81
C ALA A 28 0.42 1.31 -6.05
N LEU A 29 1.63 0.83 -5.85
CA LEU A 29 2.59 0.51 -6.89
C LEU A 29 3.05 -0.94 -6.76
N ALA A 30 2.76 -1.77 -7.76
CA ALA A 30 3.29 -3.11 -7.84
C ALA A 30 4.63 -3.09 -8.55
N VAL A 31 5.67 -3.56 -7.88
CA VAL A 31 7.03 -3.63 -8.42
C VAL A 31 7.53 -5.07 -8.44
N ASP A 32 8.38 -5.38 -9.42
CA ASP A 32 9.08 -6.65 -9.46
C ASP A 32 10.24 -6.70 -8.46
N LYS A 33 10.93 -7.85 -8.42
CA LYS A 33 12.08 -8.05 -7.53
C LYS A 33 13.27 -7.12 -7.78
N GLU A 34 13.36 -6.51 -8.96
CA GLU A 34 14.42 -5.58 -9.35
C GLU A 34 14.00 -4.12 -9.06
N GLY A 35 12.78 -3.91 -8.54
CA GLY A 35 12.25 -2.58 -8.21
C GLY A 35 11.58 -1.87 -9.38
N PHE A 36 11.41 -2.51 -10.55
CA PHE A 36 10.73 -1.87 -11.67
C PHE A 36 9.22 -1.86 -11.46
N PRO A 37 8.56 -0.70 -11.61
CA PRO A 37 7.11 -0.62 -11.55
C PRO A 37 6.48 -1.37 -12.73
N LYS A 38 5.56 -2.28 -12.41
CA LYS A 38 4.76 -3.01 -13.40
C LYS A 38 3.33 -2.47 -13.49
N ARG A 39 2.77 -2.05 -12.35
CA ARG A 39 1.39 -1.55 -12.25
C ARG A 39 1.29 -0.46 -11.20
N SER A 40 0.40 0.49 -11.42
CA SER A 40 0.09 1.54 -10.46
C SER A 40 -1.42 1.74 -10.37
N LYS A 41 -1.92 2.09 -9.18
CA LYS A 41 -3.30 2.49 -8.97
C LYS A 41 -3.36 3.67 -8.00
N LEU A 42 -4.10 4.71 -8.37
CA LEU A 42 -4.46 5.79 -7.47
C LEU A 42 -5.73 5.40 -6.72
N LEU A 43 -5.73 5.66 -5.42
CA LEU A 43 -6.81 5.35 -4.50
C LEU A 43 -7.22 6.63 -3.80
N GLU A 44 -8.52 6.78 -3.62
CA GLU A 44 -9.08 7.92 -2.89
C GLU A 44 -8.53 7.91 -1.45
N GLY A 45 -7.94 9.03 -1.04
CA GLY A 45 -7.30 9.12 0.26
C GLY A 45 -8.29 9.47 1.33
N ASN A 46 -8.75 8.39 1.94
CA ASN A 46 -8.86 8.26 3.37
C ASN A 46 -8.73 6.76 3.68
N ILE A 47 -7.58 6.13 3.37
CA ILE A 47 -7.34 4.69 3.61
C ILE A 47 -7.32 4.33 5.11
N SER A 48 -7.42 5.33 5.99
CA SER A 48 -7.90 5.15 7.36
C SER A 48 -9.27 4.46 7.43
N GLU A 49 -10.08 4.49 6.36
CA GLU A 49 -11.28 3.68 6.20
C GLU A 49 -10.93 2.23 5.78
N PRO A 50 -11.17 1.25 6.66
CA PRO A 50 -10.71 -0.13 6.48
C PRO A 50 -11.32 -0.84 5.27
N GLY A 51 -12.55 -0.49 4.87
CA GLY A 51 -13.21 -1.07 3.70
C GLY A 51 -12.52 -0.73 2.38
N THR A 52 -11.94 0.47 2.29
CA THR A 52 -11.21 0.94 1.11
C THR A 52 -9.91 0.16 0.91
N LEU A 53 -9.17 -0.10 2.00
CA LEU A 53 -7.98 -0.94 1.94
C LEU A 53 -8.33 -2.37 1.54
N GLU A 54 -9.38 -2.92 2.15
CA GLU A 54 -9.75 -4.31 1.93
C GLU A 54 -10.12 -4.60 0.47
N GLY A 55 -10.97 -3.74 -0.11
CA GLY A 55 -11.37 -3.84 -1.52
C GLY A 55 -10.18 -3.75 -2.46
N MET A 56 -9.27 -2.82 -2.19
CA MET A 56 -8.04 -2.68 -2.98
C MET A 56 -7.17 -3.94 -2.91
N LEU A 57 -6.96 -4.53 -1.73
CA LEU A 57 -6.15 -5.74 -1.60
C LEU A 57 -6.76 -6.93 -2.35
N ASN A 58 -8.08 -7.06 -2.34
CA ASN A 58 -8.78 -8.10 -3.09
C ASN A 58 -8.58 -7.93 -4.60
N GLU A 59 -8.71 -6.71 -5.11
CA GLU A 59 -8.49 -6.41 -6.53
C GLU A 59 -7.04 -6.62 -6.95
N LEU A 60 -6.07 -6.29 -6.08
CA LEU A 60 -4.66 -6.56 -6.33
C LEU A 60 -4.37 -8.06 -6.41
N LEU A 61 -4.99 -8.88 -5.55
CA LEU A 61 -4.86 -10.34 -5.64
C LEU A 61 -5.46 -10.90 -6.92
N GLN A 62 -6.59 -10.35 -7.39
CA GLN A 62 -7.21 -10.79 -8.63
C GLN A 62 -6.43 -10.37 -9.88
N SER A 63 -5.67 -9.28 -9.81
CA SER A 63 -4.95 -8.70 -10.96
C SER A 63 -3.47 -9.11 -11.06
N MET A 64 -2.95 -9.86 -10.09
CA MET A 64 -1.57 -10.31 -10.03
C MET A 64 -1.45 -11.83 -9.91
N ASP A 65 -0.43 -12.39 -10.55
CA ASP A 65 -0.12 -13.81 -10.40
C ASP A 65 0.39 -14.14 -8.99
N GLY A 66 0.09 -15.35 -8.53
CA GLY A 66 0.56 -15.90 -7.26
C GLY A 66 -0.27 -15.52 -6.04
N GLU A 67 0.09 -16.08 -4.89
CA GLU A 67 -0.68 -15.94 -3.65
C GLU A 67 -0.30 -14.69 -2.84
N ALA A 68 -1.16 -14.31 -1.89
CA ALA A 68 -0.92 -13.19 -0.98
C ALA A 68 0.38 -13.36 -0.17
N GLY A 69 0.67 -14.57 0.32
CA GLY A 69 1.86 -14.87 1.12
C GLY A 69 3.20 -14.74 0.38
N GLN A 70 3.14 -14.66 -0.95
CA GLN A 70 4.31 -14.42 -1.81
C GLN A 70 4.59 -12.92 -2.01
N LYS A 71 3.59 -12.07 -1.70
CA LYS A 71 3.63 -10.62 -1.89
C LYS A 71 3.96 -9.92 -0.57
N THR A 72 4.70 -8.82 -0.67
CA THR A 72 5.05 -7.96 0.48
C THR A 72 4.52 -6.56 0.27
N ILE A 73 3.72 -6.08 1.22
CA ILE A 73 3.21 -4.72 1.24
C ILE A 73 4.21 -3.82 1.94
N VAL A 74 4.72 -2.81 1.24
CA VAL A 74 5.48 -1.72 1.82
C VAL A 74 4.50 -0.57 2.03
N ILE A 75 4.19 -0.22 3.27
CA ILE A 75 3.12 0.74 3.60
C ILE A 75 3.69 1.94 4.35
N ASP A 76 3.27 3.14 3.97
CA ASP A 76 3.60 4.37 4.69
C ASP A 76 3.00 4.39 6.11
N ALA A 77 3.71 4.97 7.08
CA ALA A 77 3.26 5.07 8.47
C ALA A 77 1.90 5.77 8.62
N GLY A 78 1.56 6.73 7.75
CA GLY A 78 0.27 7.42 7.77
C GLY A 78 -0.93 6.52 7.39
N ILE A 79 -0.66 5.36 6.79
CA ILE A 79 -1.68 4.39 6.34
C ILE A 79 -1.71 3.15 7.26
N ALA A 80 -0.64 2.90 8.01
CA ALA A 80 -0.44 1.72 8.85
C ALA A 80 -1.19 1.77 10.21
N SER A 81 -2.48 2.08 10.20
CA SER A 81 -3.35 1.92 11.38
C SER A 81 -3.45 0.44 11.78
N GLU A 82 -3.68 0.12 13.06
CA GLU A 82 -3.74 -1.28 13.51
C GLU A 82 -4.81 -2.09 12.77
N LYS A 83 -5.97 -1.47 12.48
CA LYS A 83 -7.05 -2.12 11.73
C LYS A 83 -6.63 -2.45 10.29
N ASN A 84 -5.85 -1.57 9.66
CA ASN A 84 -5.29 -1.81 8.33
C ASN A 84 -4.26 -2.93 8.35
N LEU A 85 -3.39 -2.97 9.37
CA LEU A 85 -2.42 -4.06 9.54
C LEU A 85 -3.11 -5.41 9.80
N GLU A 86 -4.21 -5.42 10.55
CA GLU A 86 -4.99 -6.61 10.78
C GLU A 86 -5.62 -7.15 9.49
N ILE A 87 -6.19 -6.29 8.64
CA ILE A 87 -6.70 -6.67 7.32
C ILE A 87 -5.59 -7.30 6.46
N ILE A 88 -4.41 -6.69 6.45
CA ILE A 88 -3.24 -7.18 5.72
C ILE A 88 -2.85 -8.59 6.20
N ARG A 89 -2.78 -8.79 7.52
CA ARG A 89 -2.47 -10.09 8.14
C ARG A 89 -3.52 -11.14 7.83
N GLN A 90 -4.80 -10.81 7.95
CA GLN A 90 -5.93 -11.73 7.69
C GLN A 90 -5.96 -12.19 6.23
N LYS A 91 -5.57 -11.33 5.28
CA LYS A 91 -5.43 -11.69 3.87
C LYS A 91 -4.15 -12.46 3.53
N GLY A 92 -3.27 -12.67 4.51
CA GLY A 92 -2.06 -13.47 4.36
C GLY A 92 -0.88 -12.74 3.70
N PHE A 93 -0.93 -11.40 3.60
CA PHE A 93 0.19 -10.62 3.07
C PHE A 93 1.29 -10.46 4.12
N LYS A 94 2.55 -10.43 3.65
CA LYS A 94 3.66 -9.87 4.44
C LYS A 94 3.60 -8.34 4.35
N TYR A 95 4.09 -7.62 5.35
CA TYR A 95 4.16 -6.17 5.28
C TYR A 95 5.38 -5.57 6.00
N ASN A 96 5.77 -4.37 5.54
CA ASN A 96 6.78 -3.51 6.17
C ASN A 96 6.24 -2.07 6.24
N VAL A 97 6.32 -1.44 7.42
CA VAL A 97 5.87 -0.06 7.63
C VAL A 97 7.05 0.89 7.53
N VAL A 98 7.06 1.75 6.51
CA VAL A 98 8.12 2.74 6.30
C VAL A 98 7.89 3.94 7.23
N GLY A 99 8.90 4.29 8.02
CA GLY A 99 8.84 5.37 9.02
C GLY A 99 8.98 4.89 10.47
N LYS A 100 8.88 3.58 10.73
CA LYS A 100 9.44 2.95 11.93
C LYS A 100 10.71 2.22 11.53
N ILE A 101 11.86 2.70 12.03
CA ILE A 101 13.12 1.96 11.90
C ILE A 101 12.95 0.69 12.72
N TRP A 102 12.89 -0.46 12.05
CA TRP A 102 13.10 -1.75 12.72
C TRP A 102 14.62 -1.99 12.75
N PRO A 103 15.21 -2.33 13.91
CA PRO A 103 16.66 -2.47 14.04
C PRO A 103 17.25 -3.59 13.17
N ASP A 104 16.44 -4.56 12.73
CA ASP A 104 16.92 -5.80 12.11
C ASP A 104 16.34 -6.07 10.72
N PHE A 105 16.22 -5.06 9.85
CA PHE A 105 16.03 -5.32 8.43
C PHE A 105 17.38 -5.74 7.81
N PRO A 106 17.49 -6.92 7.18
CA PRO A 106 18.76 -7.39 6.60
C PRO A 106 19.22 -6.58 5.40
#